data_AF-A0A2J6IHL5-F1
#
_entry.id   AF-A0A2J6IHL5-F1
#
_cell.length_a   1.000
_cell.length_b   1.000
_cell.length_c   1.000
_cell.angle_alpha   90.00
_cell.angle_beta   90.00
_cell.angle_gamma   90.00
#
_symmetry.space_group_name_H-M   'P 1'
#
loop_
_entity.id
_entity.type
_entity.pdbx_description
1 polymer ?
#
loop_
_entity_poly.entity_id
_entity_poly.type
_entity_poly.pdbx_seq_one_letter_code
_entity_poly.pdbx_strand_id
1 'polypeptide(L)'
;MKRILIFLLVIISAQAFSQFDKYFENKSLRLDYYHSGNHEISSYSFDKLLEEPFWGGSHINLIDTFEYGNYYVKLFDAESNTLIYSRGYGSIFGEWQTTNESKEISRSMSETVIMPFPKKDARIELYERNWDGIFEKKFEYTFKAKNYFTNEDNKKEYPNFSFHKSGDPSKKVDVVI
;
A
#
# COMPACT_ATOMS: atom_id res chain seq x y z
N MET A 1 -6.40 12.05 -42.06
CA MET A 1 -7.21 11.85 -40.83
C MET A 1 -6.90 10.54 -40.12
N LYS A 2 -7.01 9.35 -40.75
CA LYS A 2 -6.66 8.06 -40.12
C LYS A 2 -5.24 7.99 -39.52
N ARG A 3 -4.22 8.54 -40.20
CA ARG A 3 -2.83 8.57 -39.70
C ARG A 3 -2.65 9.47 -38.47
N ILE A 4 -3.41 10.57 -38.38
CA ILE A 4 -3.41 11.47 -37.21
C ILE A 4 -4.11 10.80 -36.03
N LEU A 5 -5.22 10.09 -36.28
CA LEU A 5 -5.95 9.33 -35.28
C LEU A 5 -5.10 8.19 -34.69
N ILE A 6 -4.36 7.46 -35.53
CA ILE A 6 -3.41 6.41 -35.09
C ILE A 6 -2.29 7.02 -34.24
N PHE A 7 -1.72 8.16 -34.65
CA PHE A 7 -0.70 8.85 -33.86
C PHE A 7 -1.22 9.30 -32.49
N LEU A 8 -2.46 9.81 -32.42
CA LEU A 8 -3.09 10.22 -31.17
C LEU A 8 -3.33 9.03 -30.23
N LEU A 9 -3.78 7.89 -30.76
CA LEU A 9 -3.99 6.65 -30.00
C LEU A 9 -2.68 6.08 -29.43
N VAL A 10 -1.59 6.15 -30.18
CA VAL A 10 -0.27 5.71 -29.69
C VAL A 10 0.22 6.59 -28.54
N ILE A 11 0.04 7.90 -28.62
CA ILE A 11 0.46 8.84 -27.56
C ILE A 11 -0.33 8.60 -26.25
N ILE A 12 -1.65 8.37 -26.35
CA ILE A 12 -2.49 8.08 -25.17
C ILE A 12 -2.07 6.76 -24.51
N SER A 13 -1.75 5.73 -25.30
CA SER A 13 -1.31 4.44 -24.76
C SER A 13 0.04 4.51 -24.02
N ALA A 14 0.97 5.37 -24.48
CA ALA A 14 2.27 5.54 -23.83
C ALA A 14 2.18 6.23 -22.46
N GLN A 15 1.18 7.08 -22.24
CA GLN A 15 1.02 7.77 -20.95
C GLN A 15 0.53 6.84 -19.83
N ALA A 16 -0.27 5.81 -20.15
CA ALA A 16 -0.75 4.84 -19.17
C ALA A 16 0.38 3.95 -18.63
N PHE A 17 1.34 3.55 -19.48
CA PHE A 17 2.54 2.82 -19.03
C PHE A 17 3.53 3.68 -18.23
N SER A 18 3.47 5.01 -18.36
CA SER A 18 4.40 5.93 -17.70
C SER A 18 4.05 6.24 -16.25
N GLN A 19 2.85 5.90 -15.76
CA GLN A 19 2.40 6.39 -14.45
C GLN A 19 3.19 5.77 -13.28
N PHE A 20 3.49 4.46 -13.32
CA PHE A 20 4.32 3.83 -12.29
C PHE A 20 5.73 4.43 -12.30
N ASP A 21 6.40 4.41 -13.46
CA ASP A 21 7.77 4.90 -13.59
C ASP A 21 7.90 6.39 -13.30
N LYS A 22 6.82 7.18 -13.40
CA LYS A 22 6.83 8.58 -13.00
C LYS A 22 7.04 8.77 -11.51
N TYR A 23 6.42 7.92 -10.68
CA TYR A 23 6.37 8.11 -9.22
C TYR A 23 7.20 7.10 -8.43
N PHE A 24 7.41 5.90 -8.96
CA PHE A 24 7.90 4.76 -8.19
C PHE A 24 9.14 4.11 -8.78
N GLU A 25 9.94 3.51 -7.90
CA GLU A 25 10.96 2.51 -8.22
C GLU A 25 10.36 1.11 -8.09
N ASN A 26 10.93 0.11 -8.78
CA ASN A 26 10.42 -1.26 -8.74
C ASN A 26 10.83 -2.01 -7.45
N LYS A 27 10.57 -1.38 -6.31
CA LYS A 27 10.83 -1.79 -4.93
C LYS A 27 9.56 -1.58 -4.12
N SER A 28 9.47 -2.17 -2.93
CA SER A 28 8.35 -1.93 -2.02
C SER A 28 8.77 -1.05 -0.86
N LEU A 29 7.88 -0.15 -0.47
CA LEU A 29 7.88 0.55 0.80
C LEU A 29 6.90 -0.18 1.73
N ARG A 30 7.44 -0.80 2.78
CA ARG A 30 6.65 -1.51 3.78
C ARG A 30 6.56 -0.68 5.06
N LEU A 31 5.34 -0.38 5.47
CA LEU A 31 5.05 0.26 6.76
C LEU A 31 4.47 -0.79 7.71
N ASP A 32 5.19 -1.04 8.79
CA ASP A 32 4.68 -1.79 9.93
C ASP A 32 4.18 -0.78 10.98
N TYR A 33 3.04 -1.08 11.58
CA TYR A 33 2.41 -0.24 12.59
C TYR A 33 1.65 -1.12 13.59
N TYR A 34 1.32 -0.54 14.75
CA TYR A 34 0.43 -1.18 15.71
C TYR A 34 -0.96 -0.57 15.61
N HIS A 35 -1.95 -1.44 15.49
CA HIS A 35 -3.36 -1.11 15.61
C HIS A 35 -3.84 -1.50 17.01
N SER A 36 -4.19 -0.50 17.81
CA SER A 36 -4.46 -0.67 19.24
C SER A 36 -5.79 -0.07 19.65
N GLY A 37 -6.50 -0.74 20.56
CA GLY A 37 -7.81 -0.28 20.99
C GLY A 37 -8.67 -1.37 21.61
N ASN A 38 -9.97 -1.11 21.65
CA ASN A 38 -11.03 -1.95 22.21
C ASN A 38 -12.32 -1.76 21.38
N HIS A 39 -13.47 -2.19 21.90
CA HIS A 39 -14.76 -2.08 21.19
C HIS A 39 -15.16 -0.66 20.78
N GLU A 40 -14.72 0.37 21.52
CA GLU A 40 -15.15 1.76 21.33
C GLU A 40 -14.12 2.62 20.60
N ILE A 41 -12.82 2.38 20.84
CA ILE A 41 -11.74 3.21 20.33
C ILE A 41 -10.69 2.41 19.59
N SER A 42 -10.10 3.04 18.57
CA SER A 42 -8.94 2.56 17.83
C SER A 42 -7.87 3.65 17.75
N SER A 43 -6.61 3.24 17.62
CA SER A 43 -5.45 4.10 17.48
C SER A 43 -4.35 3.38 16.71
N TYR A 44 -3.52 4.16 16.03
CA TYR A 44 -2.46 3.68 15.16
C TYR A 44 -1.14 4.28 15.63
N SER A 45 -0.10 3.46 15.79
CA SER A 45 1.24 3.92 16.11
C SER A 45 2.28 3.30 15.17
N PHE A 46 3.25 4.11 14.76
CA PHE A 46 4.33 3.69 13.89
C PHE A 46 5.21 2.63 14.58
N ASP A 47 5.57 1.57 13.87
CA ASP A 47 6.62 0.62 14.29
C ASP A 47 7.90 0.89 13.49
N LYS A 48 7.86 0.66 12.18
CA LYS A 48 9.03 0.80 11.30
C LYS A 48 8.66 0.96 9.84
N LEU A 49 9.63 1.44 9.07
CA LEU A 49 9.54 1.58 7.62
C LEU A 49 10.71 0.82 6.98
N LEU A 50 10.41 -0.06 6.03
CA LEU A 50 11.38 -0.93 5.39
C LEU A 50 11.34 -0.77 3.88
N GLU A 51 12.52 -0.85 3.27
CA GLU A 51 12.67 -0.99 1.82
C GLU A 51 12.83 -2.48 1.47
N GLU A 52 11.95 -2.99 0.61
CA GLU A 52 12.07 -4.35 0.07
C GLU A 52 12.41 -4.29 -1.42
N PRO A 53 13.28 -5.18 -1.94
CA PRO A 53 13.90 -5.00 -3.25
C PRO A 53 13.00 -5.24 -4.46
N PHE A 54 11.78 -5.75 -4.25
CA PHE A 54 10.86 -6.06 -5.35
C PHE A 54 9.47 -5.54 -5.04
N TRP A 55 8.81 -4.96 -6.05
CA TRP A 55 7.37 -4.68 -6.03
C TRP A 55 6.62 -5.80 -6.75
N GLY A 56 5.77 -6.52 -6.01
CA GLY A 56 4.92 -7.60 -6.54
C GLY A 56 3.50 -7.16 -6.89
N GLY A 57 3.17 -5.87 -6.74
CA GLY A 57 1.86 -5.34 -7.08
C GLY A 57 1.74 -4.85 -8.53
N SER A 58 0.58 -4.29 -8.86
CA SER A 58 0.28 -3.81 -10.21
C SER A 58 1.04 -2.51 -10.57
N HIS A 59 1.59 -2.44 -11.78
CA HIS A 59 2.16 -1.21 -12.37
C HIS A 59 1.13 -0.36 -13.14
N ILE A 60 -0.10 -0.86 -13.30
CA ILE A 60 -1.15 -0.23 -14.12
C ILE A 60 -2.24 0.37 -13.21
N ASN A 61 -2.90 -0.47 -12.42
CA ASN A 61 -3.96 -0.08 -11.49
C ASN A 61 -3.35 0.30 -10.13
N LEU A 62 -2.83 1.53 -10.05
CA LEU A 62 -2.20 2.06 -8.83
C LEU A 62 -3.21 2.65 -7.84
N ILE A 63 -4.33 3.14 -8.37
CA ILE A 63 -5.43 3.68 -7.56
C ILE A 63 -6.52 2.62 -7.52
N ASP A 64 -6.78 2.12 -6.32
CA ASP A 64 -7.91 1.23 -6.08
C ASP A 64 -9.22 2.02 -6.19
N THR A 65 -10.13 1.51 -7.03
CA THR A 65 -11.45 2.09 -7.32
C THR A 65 -12.60 1.25 -6.72
N PHE A 66 -12.29 0.10 -6.12
CA PHE A 66 -13.27 -0.76 -5.48
C PHE A 66 -13.55 -0.37 -4.05
N GLU A 67 -12.55 0.23 -3.38
CA GLU A 67 -12.67 0.67 -1.99
C GLU A 67 -13.05 -0.47 -1.03
N TYR A 68 -12.60 -1.70 -1.29
CA TYR A 68 -12.97 -2.85 -0.46
C TYR A 68 -12.26 -2.85 0.90
N GLY A 69 -12.94 -3.44 1.89
CA GLY A 69 -12.44 -3.55 3.26
C GLY A 69 -12.82 -2.36 4.16
N ASN A 70 -12.50 -2.54 5.45
CA ASN A 70 -12.74 -1.54 6.49
C ASN A 70 -11.58 -0.55 6.62
N TYR A 71 -10.43 -0.86 6.02
CA TYR A 71 -9.24 -0.05 6.12
C TYR A 71 -8.68 0.27 4.75
N TYR A 72 -7.96 1.38 4.66
CA TYR A 72 -7.46 1.88 3.39
C TYR A 72 -6.12 2.57 3.57
N VAL A 73 -5.15 2.24 2.72
CA VAL A 73 -3.88 2.97 2.64
C VAL A 73 -3.92 3.89 1.43
N LYS A 74 -3.48 5.14 1.61
CA LYS A 74 -3.25 6.11 0.55
C LYS A 74 -1.83 6.63 0.61
N LEU A 75 -1.23 6.79 -0.55
CA LEU A 75 0.10 7.38 -0.71
C LEU A 75 -0.02 8.61 -1.60
N PHE A 76 0.44 9.74 -1.09
CA PHE A 76 0.44 11.01 -1.80
C PHE A 76 1.86 11.47 -2.11
N ASP A 77 2.08 11.99 -3.32
CA ASP A 77 3.29 12.75 -3.63
C ASP A 77 3.31 14.04 -2.79
N ALA A 78 4.38 14.27 -2.02
CA ALA A 78 4.40 15.36 -1.04
C ALA A 78 4.51 16.75 -1.70
N GLU A 79 5.09 16.84 -2.90
CA GLU A 79 5.28 18.10 -3.62
C GLU A 79 3.96 18.61 -4.22
N SER A 80 3.22 17.72 -4.89
CA SER A 80 1.99 18.05 -5.62
C SER A 80 0.71 17.75 -4.85
N ASN A 81 0.79 17.05 -3.71
CA ASN A 81 -0.35 16.52 -2.97
C ASN A 81 -1.27 15.60 -3.82
N THR A 82 -0.70 14.95 -4.85
CA THR A 82 -1.42 14.04 -5.75
C THR A 82 -1.49 12.65 -5.14
N LEU A 83 -2.65 12.00 -5.17
CA LEU A 83 -2.79 10.58 -4.84
C LEU A 83 -2.09 9.73 -5.91
N ILE A 84 -1.08 8.96 -5.52
CA ILE A 84 -0.23 8.19 -6.43
C ILE A 84 -0.36 6.68 -6.26
N TYR A 85 -0.85 6.22 -5.10
CA TYR A 85 -1.20 4.82 -4.86
C TYR A 85 -2.30 4.71 -3.80
N SER A 86 -3.18 3.72 -3.93
CA SER A 86 -4.12 3.36 -2.88
C SER A 86 -4.52 1.89 -2.90
N ARG A 87 -4.87 1.35 -1.72
CA ARG A 87 -5.35 -0.03 -1.60
C ARG A 87 -6.23 -0.22 -0.37
N GLY A 88 -7.35 -0.90 -0.55
CA GLY A 88 -8.20 -1.37 0.53
C GLY A 88 -7.74 -2.70 1.13
N TYR A 89 -8.01 -2.89 2.43
CA TYR A 89 -7.67 -4.12 3.15
C TYR A 89 -8.62 -4.38 4.33
N GLY A 90 -8.61 -5.62 4.81
CA GLY A 90 -9.19 -6.03 6.09
C GLY A 90 -8.07 -6.28 7.10
N SER A 91 -8.40 -6.23 8.38
CA SER A 91 -7.44 -6.48 9.44
C SER A 91 -8.04 -7.35 10.54
N ILE A 92 -7.17 -8.11 11.20
CA ILE A 92 -7.57 -8.96 12.32
C ILE A 92 -8.00 -8.13 13.54
N PHE A 93 -7.48 -6.91 13.69
CA PHE A 93 -7.97 -5.98 14.70
C PHE A 93 -9.44 -5.65 14.47
N GLY A 94 -9.83 -5.32 13.24
CA GLY A 94 -11.22 -5.02 12.89
C GLY A 94 -12.16 -6.20 13.12
N GLU A 95 -11.71 -7.42 12.84
CA GLU A 95 -12.47 -8.63 13.18
C GLU A 95 -12.59 -8.78 14.70
N TRP A 96 -11.48 -8.68 15.44
CA TRP A 96 -11.44 -8.81 16.90
C TRP A 96 -12.29 -7.75 17.61
N GLN A 97 -12.34 -6.53 17.10
CA GLN A 97 -13.10 -5.41 17.68
C GLN A 97 -14.61 -5.70 17.76
N THR A 98 -15.12 -6.60 16.90
CA THR A 98 -16.52 -7.04 16.91
C THR A 98 -16.84 -8.15 17.92
N THR A 99 -15.83 -8.69 18.62
CA THR A 99 -16.01 -9.77 19.60
C THR A 99 -16.49 -9.24 20.95
N ASN A 100 -16.97 -10.12 21.84
CA ASN A 100 -17.29 -9.72 23.21
C ASN A 100 -16.04 -9.41 24.05
N GLU A 101 -14.89 -9.99 23.70
CA GLU A 101 -13.64 -9.76 24.45
C GLU A 101 -13.17 -8.31 24.33
N SER A 102 -13.37 -7.66 23.18
CA SER A 102 -12.99 -6.26 22.96
C SER A 102 -13.75 -5.27 23.86
N LYS A 103 -14.85 -5.69 24.50
CA LYS A 103 -15.59 -4.89 25.49
C LYS A 103 -14.91 -4.90 26.86
N GLU A 104 -14.08 -5.90 27.13
CA GLU A 104 -13.48 -6.14 28.45
C GLU A 104 -11.99 -5.76 28.48
N ILE A 105 -11.29 -5.88 27.35
CA ILE A 105 -9.84 -5.61 27.27
C ILE A 105 -9.48 -4.80 26.04
N SER A 106 -8.36 -4.08 26.15
CA SER A 106 -7.69 -3.48 25.00
C SER A 106 -6.57 -4.39 24.49
N ARG A 107 -6.41 -4.46 23.17
CA ARG A 107 -5.29 -5.16 22.52
C ARG A 107 -4.51 -4.22 21.63
N SER A 108 -3.27 -4.62 21.34
CA SER A 108 -2.40 -4.02 20.35
C SER A 108 -1.96 -5.12 19.40
N MET A 109 -2.17 -4.91 18.10
CA MET A 109 -1.89 -5.89 17.05
C MET A 109 -0.94 -5.28 16.04
N SER A 110 0.12 -6.01 15.67
CA SER A 110 1.02 -5.58 14.61
C SER A 110 0.37 -5.80 13.26
N GLU A 111 0.35 -4.76 12.43
CA GLU A 111 -0.17 -4.79 11.08
C GLU A 111 0.87 -4.23 10.10
N THR A 112 0.73 -4.62 8.83
CA THR A 112 1.66 -4.24 7.77
C THR A 112 0.88 -3.82 6.54
N VAL A 113 1.27 -2.69 5.94
CA VAL A 113 0.87 -2.31 4.58
C VAL A 113 2.10 -2.19 3.69
N ILE A 114 1.96 -2.65 2.44
CA ILE A 114 3.02 -2.63 1.44
C ILE A 114 2.55 -1.79 0.25
N MET A 115 3.41 -0.88 -0.18
CA MET A 115 3.17 0.09 -1.25
C MET A 115 4.36 0.10 -2.21
N PRO A 116 4.21 0.58 -3.46
CA PRO A 116 5.36 0.79 -4.33
C PRO A 116 6.26 1.89 -3.78
N PHE A 117 7.58 1.75 -3.93
CA PHE A 117 8.56 2.64 -3.34
C PHE A 117 8.62 4.00 -4.07
N PRO A 118 8.28 5.14 -3.43
CA PRO A 118 8.22 6.43 -4.11
C PRO A 118 9.62 7.02 -4.32
N LYS A 119 9.85 7.59 -5.51
CA LYS A 119 11.10 8.27 -5.91
C LYS A 119 11.36 9.58 -5.18
N LYS A 120 10.29 10.18 -4.63
CA LYS A 120 10.29 11.46 -3.93
C LYS A 120 9.65 11.31 -2.55
N ASP A 121 9.78 12.36 -1.75
CA ASP A 121 9.05 12.47 -0.49
C ASP A 121 7.55 12.21 -0.71
N ALA A 122 6.96 11.46 0.20
CA ALA A 122 5.57 11.04 0.10
C ALA A 122 4.89 11.08 1.46
N ARG A 123 3.57 11.18 1.46
CA ARG A 123 2.73 11.12 2.66
C ARG A 123 1.91 9.84 2.63
N ILE A 124 2.14 8.99 3.61
CA ILE A 124 1.38 7.77 3.84
C ILE A 124 0.23 8.12 4.77
N GLU A 125 -0.98 7.75 4.40
CA GLU A 125 -2.18 7.96 5.21
C GLU A 125 -2.92 6.63 5.37
N LEU A 126 -3.29 6.30 6.61
CA LEU A 126 -4.17 5.16 6.90
C LEU A 126 -5.56 5.67 7.28
N TYR A 127 -6.56 5.01 6.73
CA TYR A 127 -7.95 5.33 6.92
C TYR A 127 -8.69 4.12 7.48
N GLU A 128 -9.72 4.42 8.26
CA GLU A 128 -10.67 3.45 8.80
C GLU A 128 -12.07 3.86 8.37
N ARG A 129 -12.89 2.88 8.01
CA ARG A 129 -14.28 3.07 7.61
C ARG A 129 -15.16 3.09 8.86
N ASN A 130 -15.90 4.18 9.04
CA ASN A 130 -16.89 4.28 10.11
C ASN A 130 -18.18 3.50 9.79
N TRP A 131 -19.12 3.47 10.73
CA TRP A 131 -20.40 2.76 10.58
C TRP A 131 -21.30 3.31 9.47
N ASP A 132 -21.13 4.58 9.08
CA ASP A 132 -21.81 5.17 7.91
C ASP A 132 -21.15 4.79 6.58
N GLY A 133 -20.09 3.97 6.63
CA GLY A 133 -19.33 3.55 5.47
C GLY A 133 -18.35 4.60 4.97
N ILE A 134 -18.05 5.65 5.73
CA ILE A 134 -17.17 6.75 5.32
C ILE A 134 -15.75 6.50 5.83
N PHE A 135 -14.75 6.66 4.95
CA PHE A 135 -13.35 6.58 5.35
C PHE A 135 -12.89 7.86 6.08
N GLU A 136 -12.35 7.67 7.27
CA GLU A 136 -11.78 8.72 8.10
C GLU A 136 -10.28 8.49 8.26
N LYS A 137 -9.47 9.55 8.07
CA LYS A 137 -8.03 9.46 8.27
C LYS A 137 -7.74 9.25 9.75
N LYS A 138 -7.01 8.19 10.09
CA LYS A 138 -6.61 7.85 11.47
C LYS A 138 -5.13 8.03 11.73
N PHE A 139 -4.31 7.93 10.68
CA PHE A 139 -2.85 8.01 10.80
C PHE A 139 -2.24 8.70 9.59
N GLU A 140 -1.12 9.38 9.82
CA GLU A 140 -0.32 10.02 8.79
C GLU A 140 1.17 9.89 9.11
N TYR A 141 1.97 9.56 8.10
CA TYR A 141 3.42 9.51 8.20
C TYR A 141 4.06 10.13 6.95
N THR A 142 5.07 10.98 7.16
CA THR A 142 5.83 11.59 6.06
C THR A 142 7.07 10.74 5.77
N PHE A 143 7.06 10.06 4.62
CA PHE A 143 8.25 9.43 4.05
C PHE A 143 9.17 10.47 3.42
N LYS A 144 10.47 10.33 3.68
CA LYS A 144 11.52 11.19 3.13
C LYS A 144 12.49 10.33 2.31
N ALA A 145 12.54 10.55 0.99
CA ALA A 145 13.28 9.68 0.08
C ALA A 145 14.80 9.70 0.29
N LYS A 146 15.33 10.79 0.87
CA LYS A 146 16.75 10.95 1.19
C LYS A 146 17.13 10.54 2.62
N ASN A 147 16.21 9.95 3.37
CA ASN A 147 16.41 9.71 4.80
C ASN A 147 16.88 8.28 5.09
N TYR A 148 17.88 8.16 5.95
CA TYR A 148 18.58 6.93 6.30
C TYR A 148 17.75 5.92 7.14
N PHE A 149 16.49 6.24 7.47
CA PHE A 149 15.66 5.43 8.37
C PHE A 149 14.85 4.32 7.68
N THR A 150 14.84 4.25 6.34
CA THR A 150 14.46 3.03 5.64
C THR A 150 15.59 2.04 5.82
N ASN A 151 15.45 1.16 6.81
CA ASN A 151 16.38 0.05 6.95
C ASN A 151 16.22 -0.82 5.70
N GLU A 152 17.34 -1.14 5.04
CA GLU A 152 17.37 -2.29 4.13
C GLU A 152 16.94 -3.50 4.96
N ASP A 153 15.94 -4.22 4.48
CA ASP A 153 15.46 -5.41 5.17
C ASP A 153 16.65 -6.35 5.43
N ASN A 154 16.92 -6.65 6.70
CA ASN A 154 17.94 -7.63 7.10
C ASN A 154 17.39 -9.02 6.77
N LYS A 155 17.39 -9.34 5.46
CA LYS A 155 16.76 -10.52 4.91
C LYS A 155 17.36 -11.77 5.50
N LYS A 156 16.51 -12.54 6.18
CA LYS A 156 16.77 -13.96 6.37
C LYS A 156 16.44 -14.65 5.05
N GLU A 157 17.46 -15.19 4.39
CA GLU A 157 17.25 -16.02 3.21
C GLU A 157 16.72 -17.38 3.65
N TYR A 158 15.58 -17.77 3.08
CA TYR A 158 14.99 -19.09 3.28
C TYR A 158 15.00 -19.86 1.96
N PRO A 159 15.25 -21.18 2.00
CA PRO A 159 15.12 -22.02 0.82
C PRO A 159 13.71 -21.86 0.22
N ASN A 160 13.66 -21.55 -1.06
CA ASN A 160 12.42 -21.39 -1.81
C ASN A 160 12.58 -22.00 -3.21
N PHE A 161 11.45 -22.36 -3.82
CA PHE A 161 11.41 -22.83 -5.20
C PHE A 161 10.07 -22.43 -5.83
N SER A 162 10.04 -22.28 -7.15
CA SER A 162 8.79 -21.98 -7.86
C SER A 162 8.04 -23.28 -8.17
N PHE A 163 6.88 -23.48 -7.55
CA PHE A 163 5.97 -24.59 -7.91
C PHE A 163 5.31 -24.35 -9.28
N HIS A 164 4.88 -23.11 -9.54
CA HIS A 164 4.28 -22.71 -10.80
C HIS A 164 4.75 -21.31 -11.21
N LYS A 165 5.18 -21.15 -12.47
CA LYS A 165 5.58 -19.86 -13.04
C LYS A 165 4.94 -19.67 -14.42
N SER A 166 3.97 -18.77 -14.50
CA SER A 166 3.23 -18.48 -15.74
C SER A 166 3.66 -17.20 -16.45
N GLY A 167 4.64 -16.47 -15.92
CA GLY A 167 5.15 -15.25 -16.53
C GLY A 167 5.99 -14.38 -15.60
N ASP A 168 6.10 -13.10 -15.97
CA ASP A 168 6.75 -12.05 -15.19
C ASP A 168 5.85 -11.60 -14.01
N PRO A 169 6.41 -11.42 -12.79
CA PRO A 169 5.70 -10.91 -11.62
C PRO A 169 4.89 -9.63 -11.86
N SER A 170 5.40 -8.71 -12.69
CA SER A 170 4.69 -7.46 -13.02
C SER A 170 3.39 -7.66 -13.83
N LYS A 171 3.18 -8.87 -14.37
CA LYS A 171 2.05 -9.24 -15.24
C LYS A 171 1.22 -10.41 -14.71
N LYS A 172 1.61 -10.99 -13.58
CA LYS A 172 1.00 -12.18 -12.99
C LYS A 172 0.77 -11.93 -11.49
N VAL A 173 0.02 -12.82 -10.85
CA VAL A 173 -0.18 -12.77 -9.41
C VAL A 173 0.87 -13.68 -8.77
N ASP A 174 1.67 -13.14 -7.86
CA ASP A 174 2.60 -13.90 -7.05
C ASP A 174 1.93 -14.34 -5.75
N VAL A 175 1.99 -15.64 -5.46
CA VAL A 175 1.46 -16.24 -4.24
C VAL A 175 2.58 -17.04 -3.58
N VAL A 176 2.83 -16.77 -2.31
CA VAL A 176 3.81 -17.46 -1.47
C VAL A 176 3.05 -18.32 -0.46
N ILE A 177 3.51 -19.56 -0.25
CA ILE A 177 2.94 -20.54 0.68
C ILE A 177 4.03 -20.96 1.65
#